data_AF-A0A6P0NBI5-F1
#
_entry.id   AF-A0A6P0NBI5-F1
#
_cell.length_a   1.000
_cell.length_b   1.000
_cell.length_c   1.000
_cell.angle_alpha   90.00
_cell.angle_beta   90.00
_cell.angle_gamma   90.00
#
_symmetry.space_group_name_H-M   'P 1'
#
loop_
_entity.id
_entity.type
_entity.pdbx_description
1 polymer ?
#
loop_
_entity_poly.entity_id
_entity_poly.type
_entity_poly.pdbx_seq_one_letter_code
_entity_poly.pdbx_strand_id
1 'polypeptide(L)' 'RVIKGYRDDLTLAVEEEEWKLLSQVVQQQSVKGEQEYQTLLRSMFVYEYQDEQGRWFGINPALAETEKFRSLAL' A
#
# COMPACT_ATOMS: atom_id res chain seq x y z
N ARG A 1 -0.52 20.66 8.30
CA ARG A 1 0.64 19.98 8.93
C ARG A 1 0.35 18.49 9.22
N VAL A 2 -0.84 18.15 9.69
CA VAL A 2 -1.23 16.75 10.03
C VAL A 2 -1.08 15.76 8.85
N ILE A 3 -1.53 16.12 7.65
CA ILE A 3 -1.47 15.23 6.47
C ILE A 3 -0.02 14.89 6.08
N LYS A 4 0.91 15.85 6.19
CA LYS A 4 2.34 15.60 5.91
C LYS A 4 2.97 14.71 6.99
N GLY A 5 2.72 14.98 8.26
CA GLY A 5 3.23 14.16 9.37
C GLY A 5 2.76 12.71 9.27
N TYR A 6 1.45 12.50 9.05
CA TYR A 6 0.89 11.17 8.84
C TYR A 6 1.56 10.41 7.69
N ARG A 7 1.76 11.07 6.55
CA ARG A 7 2.46 10.47 5.42
C ARG A 7 3.90 10.08 5.77
N ASP A 8 4.63 10.98 6.42
CA ASP A 8 6.04 10.76 6.74
C ASP A 8 6.18 9.62 7.76
N ASP A 9 5.31 9.57 8.79
CA ASP A 9 5.24 8.48 9.76
C ASP A 9 4.91 7.15 9.09
N LEU A 10 3.91 7.13 8.19
CA LEU A 10 3.51 5.94 7.46
C LEU A 10 4.64 5.45 6.55
N THR A 11 5.36 6.36 5.89
CA THR A 11 6.50 6.02 5.01
C THR A 11 7.66 5.40 5.80
N LEU A 12 7.95 5.92 6.99
CA LEU A 12 8.99 5.39 7.89
C LEU A 12 8.65 4.00 8.44
N ALA A 13 7.36 3.69 8.56
CA ALA A 13 6.89 2.40 9.03
C ALA A 13 6.96 1.28 7.97
N VAL A 14 7.12 1.61 6.68
CA VAL A 14 7.16 0.60 5.61
C VAL A 14 8.57 0.02 5.45
N GLU A 15 8.71 -1.26 5.74
CA GLU A 15 9.95 -2.03 5.54
C GLU A 15 10.17 -2.42 4.08
N GLU A 16 11.40 -2.79 3.72
CA GLU A 16 11.77 -3.15 2.34
C GLU A 16 10.94 -4.29 1.77
N GLU A 17 10.58 -5.29 2.59
CA GLU A 17 9.74 -6.40 2.11
C GLU A 17 8.29 -5.95 1.83
N GLU A 18 7.77 -5.04 2.65
CA GLU A 18 6.45 -4.46 2.45
C GLU A 18 6.41 -3.58 1.20
N TRP A 19 7.49 -2.87 0.88
CA TRP A 19 7.62 -2.15 -0.39
C TRP A 19 7.54 -3.08 -1.61
N LYS A 20 8.13 -4.28 -1.53
CA LYS A 20 8.00 -5.28 -2.62
C LYS A 20 6.58 -5.78 -2.75
N LEU A 21 5.90 -6.03 -1.63
CA LEU A 21 4.49 -6.45 -1.64
C LEU A 21 3.59 -5.33 -2.19
N LEU A 22 3.83 -4.07 -1.81
CA LEU A 22 3.11 -2.92 -2.34
C LEU A 22 3.29 -2.80 -3.86
N SER A 23 4.49 -3.01 -4.39
CA SER A 23 4.74 -3.05 -5.84
C SER A 23 3.88 -4.11 -6.54
N GLN A 24 3.74 -5.31 -5.94
CA GLN A 24 2.86 -6.36 -6.48
C GLN A 24 1.39 -5.94 -6.47
N VAL A 25 0.94 -5.26 -5.42
CA VAL A 25 -0.44 -4.73 -5.33
C VAL A 25 -0.72 -3.72 -6.43
N VAL A 26 0.21 -2.81 -6.76
CA VAL A 26 0.03 -1.87 -7.88
C VAL A 26 -0.17 -2.61 -9.20
N GLN A 27 0.64 -3.65 -9.44
CA GLN A 27 0.67 -4.35 -10.72
C GLN A 27 -0.50 -5.32 -10.89
N GLN A 28 -0.89 -5.99 -9.81
CA GLN A 28 -1.83 -7.13 -9.85
C GLN A 28 -3.19 -6.81 -9.22
N GLN A 29 -3.32 -5.65 -8.55
CA GLN A 29 -4.48 -5.24 -7.75
C GLN A 29 -4.95 -6.31 -6.76
N SER A 30 -4.04 -7.20 -6.39
CA SER A 30 -4.27 -8.36 -5.51
C SER A 30 -3.04 -8.59 -4.64
N VAL A 31 -3.27 -9.09 -3.44
CA VAL A 31 -2.21 -9.60 -2.56
C VAL A 31 -2.29 -11.13 -2.57
N LYS A 32 -1.16 -11.81 -2.70
CA LYS A 32 -1.08 -13.28 -2.58
C LYS A 32 -0.72 -13.64 -1.14
N GLY A 33 -1.38 -14.66 -0.60
CA GLY A 33 -1.14 -15.16 0.76
C GLY A 33 -1.95 -14.42 1.82
N GLU A 34 -2.53 -15.17 2.76
CA GLU A 34 -3.40 -14.62 3.82
C GLU A 34 -2.61 -13.80 4.86
N GLN A 35 -1.35 -14.14 5.09
CA GLN A 35 -0.51 -13.49 6.10
C GLN A 35 0.02 -12.14 5.61
N GLU A 36 0.60 -12.10 4.41
CA GLU A 36 1.08 -10.90 3.74
C GLU A 36 -0.06 -9.89 3.56
N TYR A 37 -1.23 -10.40 3.19
CA TYR A 37 -2.49 -9.67 3.12
C TYR A 37 -2.88 -8.99 4.44
N GLN A 38 -2.89 -9.75 5.54
CA GLN A 38 -3.24 -9.22 6.85
C GLN A 38 -2.25 -8.18 7.34
N THR A 39 -0.95 -8.34 7.05
CA THR A 39 0.09 -7.38 7.40
C THR A 39 -0.17 -6.03 6.76
N LEU A 40 -0.34 -5.98 5.43
CA LEU A 40 -0.52 -4.71 4.71
C LEU A 40 -1.82 -3.97 5.12
N LEU A 41 -2.90 -4.70 5.41
CA LEU A 41 -4.15 -4.11 5.87
C LEU A 41 -4.05 -3.55 7.29
N ARG A 42 -3.45 -4.30 8.23
CA ARG A 42 -3.32 -3.87 9.64
C ARG A 42 -2.43 -2.65 9.79
N SER A 43 -1.41 -2.53 8.94
CA SER A 43 -0.55 -1.35 8.85
C SER A 43 -1.19 -0.18 8.09
N MET A 44 -2.38 -0.37 7.51
CA MET A 44 -3.08 0.61 6.65
C MET A 44 -2.27 1.05 5.42
N PHE A 45 -1.40 0.19 4.90
CA PHE A 45 -0.62 0.49 3.69
C PHE A 45 -1.43 0.28 2.41
N VAL A 46 -2.44 -0.58 2.48
CA VAL A 46 -3.43 -0.80 1.41
C VAL A 46 -4.84 -0.69 1.96
N TYR A 47 -5.79 -0.46 1.06
CA TYR A 47 -7.22 -0.56 1.32
C TYR A 47 -7.83 -1.60 0.39
N GLU A 48 -8.81 -2.33 0.92
CA GLU A 48 -9.71 -3.16 0.11
C GLU A 48 -10.81 -2.26 -0.45
N TYR A 49 -10.97 -2.28 -1.76
CA TYR A 49 -12.07 -1.67 -2.48
C TYR A 49 -13.01 -2.78 -2.94
N GLN A 50 -14.30 -2.46 -3.04
CA GLN A 50 -15.31 -3.39 -3.51
C GLN A 50 -16.36 -2.67 -4.35
N ASP A 51 -16.76 -3.30 -5.44
CA ASP A 51 -17.91 -2.92 -6.25
C ASP A 51 -18.65 -4.16 -6.78
N GLU A 52 -19.58 -3.96 -7.73
CA GLU A 52 -20.36 -5.05 -8.33
C GLU A 52 -19.51 -6.08 -9.10
N GLN A 53 -18.28 -5.74 -9.50
CA GLN A 53 -17.37 -6.59 -10.28
C GLN A 53 -16.40 -7.38 -9.37
N GLY A 54 -16.31 -7.05 -8.09
CA GLY A 54 -15.54 -7.81 -7.11
C GLY A 54 -14.77 -6.92 -6.14
N ARG A 55 -13.67 -7.47 -5.62
CA ARG A 55 -12.79 -6.80 -4.67
C ARG A 55 -11.40 -6.67 -5.24
N TRP A 56 -10.74 -5.55 -4.94
CA TRP A 56 -9.36 -5.31 -5.31
C TRP A 56 -8.66 -4.47 -4.26
N PHE A 57 -7.33 -4.49 -4.30
CA PHE A 57 -6.51 -3.71 -3.39
C PHE A 57 -5.91 -2.51 -4.09
N GLY A 58 -5.94 -1.39 -3.39
CA GLY A 58 -5.22 -0.18 -3.79
C GLY A 58 -4.38 0.34 -2.65
N ILE A 59 -3.31 1.04 -3.00
CA ILE A 59 -2.39 1.60 -2.01
C ILE A 59 -3.02 2.79 -1.29
N ASN A 60 -2.66 2.97 -0.02
CA ASN A 60 -3.01 4.15 0.74
C ASN A 60 -2.51 5.41 0.00
N PRO A 61 -3.39 6.37 -0.34
CA PRO A 61 -3.01 7.58 -1.09
C PRO A 61 -1.84 8.37 -0.47
N ALA A 62 -1.69 8.34 0.86
CA ALA A 62 -0.54 8.97 1.51
C ALA A 62 0.79 8.36 1.05
N LEU A 63 0.87 7.03 0.92
CA LEU A 63 2.06 6.35 0.39
C LEU A 63 2.23 6.60 -1.12
N ALA A 64 1.13 6.66 -1.87
CA ALA A 64 1.15 6.87 -3.31
C ALA A 64 1.82 8.20 -3.72
N GLU A 65 1.81 9.19 -2.84
CA GLU A 65 2.44 10.49 -3.07
C GLU A 65 3.95 10.54 -2.74
N THR A 66 4.52 9.48 -2.18
CA THR A 66 5.93 9.45 -1.75
C THR A 66 6.89 9.24 -2.93
N GLU A 67 8.10 9.80 -2.85
CA GLU A 67 9.13 9.60 -3.89
C GLU A 67 9.54 8.14 -4.02
N LYS A 68 9.65 7.43 -2.89
CA LYS A 68 9.96 5.99 -2.87
C LYS A 68 8.92 5.21 -3.66
N PHE A 69 7.62 5.46 -3.40
CA PHE A 69 6.56 4.81 -4.17
C PHE A 69 6.63 5.14 -5.67
N ARG A 70 6.82 6.41 -6.04
CA ARG A 70 6.93 6.80 -7.46
C ARG A 70 8.10 6.14 -8.19
N SER A 71 9.19 5.85 -7.48
CA SER A 71 10.32 5.11 -8.04
C SER A 71 10.06 3.61 -8.25
N LEU A 72 9.03 3.04 -7.61
CA LEU A 72 8.61 1.64 -7.76
C LEU A 72 7.56 1.44 -8.88
N ALA A 73 6.92 2.52 -9.32
CA ALA A 73 5.85 2.51 -10.32
C ALA A 73 6.34 2.88 -11.74
N LEU A 74 7.65 3.04 -11.93
CA LEU A 74 8.36 3.26 -13.20
C LEU A 74 9.24 2.04 -13.52
#